data_AF-A0A2D0I6J4-F1
#
_entry.id   AF-A0A2D0I6J4-F1
#
_cell.length_a   1.000
_cell.length_b   1.000
_cell.length_c   1.000
_cell.angle_alpha   90.00
_cell.angle_beta   90.00
_cell.angle_gamma   90.00
#
_symmetry.space_group_name_H-M   'P 1'
#
loop_
_entity.id
_entity.type
_entity.pdbx_description
1 polymer ?
#
loop_
_entity_poly.entity_id
_entity_poly.type
_entity_poly.pdbx_seq_one_letter_code
_entity_poly.pdbx_strand_id
1 'polypeptide(L)'
;MSRFEALFEDEDDIFSGSPQSKYWDIAKQVSEDLYQYDFDEIMTKIAVMEKMLMQQHNEDELNRIVESYALMHQEEIELHKKSLYMEYAGRLIYKLSD
;
A
#
# COMPACT_ATOMS: atom_id res chain seq x y z
N MET A 1 8.30 12.93 4.70
CA MET A 1 7.64 12.85 6.00
C MET A 1 6.16 12.71 5.73
N SER A 2 5.66 11.49 5.82
CA SER A 2 4.29 11.13 5.45
C SER A 2 3.33 11.74 6.47
N ARG A 3 2.20 12.32 6.03
CA ARG A 3 1.19 12.93 6.92
C ARG A 3 0.67 11.99 8.02
N PHE A 4 0.89 10.69 7.87
CA PHE A 4 0.40 9.65 8.76
C PHE A 4 1.48 9.09 9.68
N GLU A 5 2.75 9.48 9.52
CA GLU A 5 3.88 9.04 10.34
C GLU A 5 3.65 9.43 11.81
N ALA A 6 3.12 10.63 12.04
CA ALA A 6 2.71 11.13 13.37
C ALA A 6 1.58 10.31 14.04
N LEU A 7 0.77 9.54 13.30
CA LEU A 7 -0.26 8.69 13.90
C LEU A 7 0.31 7.42 14.54
N PHE A 8 1.57 7.10 14.26
CA PHE A 8 2.23 5.86 14.69
C PHE A 8 3.54 6.10 15.46
N GLU A 9 3.96 7.35 15.66
CA GLU A 9 5.19 7.74 16.37
C GLU A 9 5.00 8.11 17.86
N ASP A 10 3.77 8.37 18.33
CA ASP A 10 3.56 8.77 19.73
C ASP A 10 3.68 7.58 20.72
N GLU A 11 4.53 7.80 21.74
CA GLU A 11 5.19 6.87 22.67
C GLU A 11 4.30 6.08 23.66
N ASP A 12 2.99 6.01 23.46
CA ASP A 12 2.09 5.21 24.29
C ASP A 12 1.39 4.14 23.42
N ASP A 13 1.99 2.94 23.41
CA ASP A 13 1.64 1.60 22.88
C ASP A 13 0.15 1.27 22.51
N ILE A 14 -0.57 2.16 21.84
CA ILE A 14 -1.95 1.99 21.38
C ILE A 14 -1.98 1.25 20.02
N PHE A 15 -0.84 1.20 19.31
CA PHE A 15 -0.72 0.59 17.98
C PHE A 15 0.43 -0.42 17.87
N SER A 16 0.46 -1.45 18.72
CA SER A 16 1.40 -2.58 18.55
C SER A 16 1.16 -3.34 17.22
N GLY A 17 2.22 -3.57 16.42
CA GLY A 17 2.18 -4.32 15.15
C GLY A 17 2.87 -3.61 13.97
N SER A 18 3.16 -4.35 12.89
CA SER A 18 3.68 -3.73 11.66
C SER A 18 2.56 -3.01 10.88
N PRO A 19 2.86 -2.00 10.05
CA PRO A 19 1.85 -1.32 9.23
C PRO A 19 1.02 -2.29 8.36
N GLN A 20 1.67 -3.34 7.86
CA GLN A 20 1.01 -4.43 7.15
C GLN A 20 0.00 -5.16 8.06
N SER A 21 0.39 -5.54 9.28
CA SER A 21 -0.53 -6.21 10.22
C SER A 21 -1.76 -5.35 10.50
N LYS A 22 -1.56 -4.05 10.76
CA LYS A 22 -2.65 -3.11 11.04
C LYS A 22 -3.62 -2.97 9.87
N TYR A 23 -3.11 -2.87 8.65
CA TYR A 23 -3.95 -2.86 7.45
C TYR A 23 -4.87 -4.08 7.42
N TRP A 24 -4.32 -5.29 7.64
CA TRP A 24 -5.11 -6.52 7.65
C TRP A 24 -6.11 -6.59 8.80
N ASP A 25 -5.76 -6.06 9.97
CA ASP A 25 -6.69 -6.01 11.12
C ASP A 25 -7.91 -5.13 10.82
N ILE A 26 -7.71 -3.99 10.14
CA ILE A 26 -8.78 -3.09 9.70
C ILE A 26 -9.56 -3.71 8.54
N ALA A 27 -8.87 -4.29 7.55
CA ALA A 27 -9.49 -4.94 6.40
C ALA A 27 -10.42 -6.10 6.80
N LYS A 28 -10.16 -6.76 7.94
CA LYS A 28 -11.06 -7.80 8.49
C LYS A 28 -12.28 -7.25 9.22
N GLN A 29 -12.30 -5.96 9.57
CA GLN A 29 -13.39 -5.31 10.30
C GLN A 29 -14.39 -4.60 9.37
N VAL A 30 -13.99 -4.29 8.14
CA VAL A 30 -14.87 -3.69 7.12
C VAL A 30 -15.82 -4.71 6.50
N SER A 31 -16.91 -4.25 5.89
CA SER A 31 -17.77 -5.12 5.08
C SER A 31 -17.03 -5.65 3.85
N GLU A 32 -17.46 -6.81 3.35
CA GLU A 32 -16.87 -7.43 2.16
C GLU A 32 -16.96 -6.49 0.94
N ASP A 33 -18.10 -5.83 0.73
CA ASP A 33 -18.29 -4.88 -0.37
C ASP A 33 -17.28 -3.73 -0.30
N LEU A 34 -17.04 -3.20 0.91
CA LEU A 34 -16.10 -2.10 1.10
C LEU A 34 -14.66 -2.55 0.86
N TYR A 35 -14.31 -3.74 1.34
CA TYR A 35 -13.00 -4.34 1.10
C TYR A 35 -12.75 -4.58 -0.39
N GLN A 36 -13.71 -5.17 -1.09
CA GLN A 36 -13.61 -5.44 -2.53
C GLN A 36 -13.47 -4.13 -3.34
N TYR A 37 -14.26 -3.11 -3.02
CA TYR A 37 -14.14 -1.79 -3.63
C TYR A 37 -12.76 -1.15 -3.38
N ASP A 38 -12.28 -1.18 -2.13
CA ASP A 38 -10.97 -0.62 -1.78
C ASP A 38 -9.82 -1.32 -2.48
N PHE A 39 -9.89 -2.65 -2.58
CA PHE A 39 -8.92 -3.47 -3.28
C PHE A 39 -8.92 -3.20 -4.80
N ASP A 40 -10.09 -3.05 -5.42
CA ASP A 40 -10.22 -2.69 -6.83
C ASP A 40 -9.57 -1.32 -7.14
N GLU A 41 -9.68 -0.34 -6.24
CA GLU A 41 -8.96 0.94 -6.37
C GLU A 41 -7.44 0.76 -6.34
N ILE A 42 -6.91 -0.17 -5.53
CA ILE A 42 -5.47 -0.49 -5.50
C ILE A 42 -5.05 -1.14 -6.82
N MET A 43 -5.80 -2.14 -7.27
CA MET A 43 -5.52 -2.85 -8.52
C MET A 43 -5.60 -1.91 -9.73
N THR A 44 -6.56 -0.99 -9.75
CA THR A 44 -6.68 0.04 -10.79
C THR A 44 -5.44 0.93 -10.82
N LYS A 45 -4.94 1.37 -9.66
CA LYS A 45 -3.70 2.16 -9.58
C LYS A 45 -2.51 1.39 -10.14
N ILE A 46 -2.37 0.10 -9.81
CA ILE A 46 -1.30 -0.77 -10.33
C ILE A 46 -1.41 -0.90 -11.84
N ALA A 47 -2.59 -1.25 -12.37
CA ALA A 47 -2.83 -1.41 -13.80
C ALA A 47 -2.53 -0.15 -14.60
N VAL A 48 -2.89 1.03 -14.07
CA VAL A 48 -2.56 2.32 -14.70
C VAL A 48 -1.05 2.55 -14.73
N MET A 49 -0.34 2.33 -13.62
CA MET A 49 1.12 2.47 -13.57
C MET A 49 1.83 1.52 -14.54
N GLU A 50 1.42 0.26 -14.59
CA GLU A 50 1.94 -0.72 -15.54
C GLU A 50 1.69 -0.27 -16.98
N LYS A 51 0.46 0.15 -17.32
CA LYS A 51 0.15 0.62 -18.68
C LYS A 51 0.93 1.87 -19.06
N MET A 52 1.18 2.79 -18.14
CA MET A 52 2.03 3.96 -18.38
C MET A 52 3.48 3.56 -18.67
N LEU A 53 4.04 2.61 -17.91
CA LEU A 53 5.41 2.14 -18.11
C LEU A 53 5.55 1.28 -19.37
N MET A 54 4.52 0.50 -19.72
CA MET A 54 4.45 -0.28 -20.96
C MET A 54 4.45 0.59 -22.24
N GLN A 55 4.18 1.89 -22.14
CA GLN A 55 4.33 2.80 -23.28
C GLN A 55 5.81 3.07 -23.60
N GLN A 56 6.71 2.82 -22.65
CA GLN A 56 8.15 3.07 -22.75
C GLN A 56 8.95 1.77 -22.91
N HIS A 57 8.46 0.68 -22.33
CA HIS A 57 9.09 -0.64 -22.36
C HIS A 57 8.08 -1.69 -22.84
N ASN A 58 8.52 -2.74 -23.53
CA ASN A 58 7.63 -3.88 -23.76
C ASN A 58 7.39 -4.65 -22.45
N GLU A 59 6.36 -5.51 -22.42
CA GLU A 59 5.91 -6.24 -21.23
C GLU A 59 7.03 -7.06 -20.56
N ASP A 60 7.75 -7.87 -21.34
CA ASP A 60 8.81 -8.75 -20.82
C ASP A 60 10.00 -7.96 -20.25
N GLU A 61 10.31 -6.82 -20.86
CA GLU A 61 11.35 -5.91 -20.41
C GLU A 61 10.94 -5.20 -19.12
N LEU A 62 9.69 -4.71 -19.05
CA LEU A 62 9.16 -4.06 -17.86
C LEU A 62 9.21 -4.98 -16.64
N ASN A 63 8.78 -6.24 -16.79
CA ASN A 63 8.83 -7.22 -15.70
C ASN A 63 10.26 -7.41 -15.17
N ARG A 64 11.24 -7.55 -16.07
CA ARG A 64 12.66 -7.68 -15.68
C ARG A 64 13.18 -6.43 -14.97
N ILE A 65 12.78 -5.23 -15.43
CA ILE A 65 13.17 -3.96 -14.80
C ILE A 65 12.60 -3.89 -13.38
N VAL A 66 11.31 -4.18 -13.20
CA VAL A 66 10.64 -4.14 -11.89
C VAL A 66 11.29 -5.13 -10.92
N GLU A 67 11.53 -6.36 -11.34
CA GLU A 67 12.19 -7.38 -10.51
C GLU A 67 13.61 -6.96 -10.12
N SER A 68 14.40 -6.49 -11.10
CA SER A 68 15.78 -6.05 -10.85
C SER A 68 15.81 -4.85 -9.91
N TYR A 69 14.91 -3.88 -10.11
CA TYR A 69 14.82 -2.70 -9.27
C TYR A 69 14.46 -3.06 -7.83
N ALA A 70 13.50 -3.97 -7.64
CA ALA A 70 13.09 -4.43 -6.32
C ALA A 70 14.23 -5.15 -5.56
N LEU A 71 15.04 -5.93 -6.26
CA LEU A 71 16.21 -6.59 -5.66
C LEU A 71 17.32 -5.60 -5.30
N MET A 72 17.57 -4.61 -6.17
CA MET A 72 18.63 -3.62 -5.96
C MET A 72 18.30 -2.58 -4.89
N HIS A 73 17.01 -2.32 -4.64
CA HIS A 73 16.53 -1.27 -3.73
C HIS A 73 15.63 -1.84 -2.63
N GLN A 74 15.91 -3.06 -2.16
CA GLN A 74 15.04 -3.80 -1.26
C GLN A 74 14.61 -3.00 -0.02
N GLU A 75 15.54 -2.30 0.64
CA GLU A 75 15.24 -1.50 1.85
C GLU A 75 14.29 -0.34 1.55
N GLU A 76 14.53 0.40 0.45
CA GLU A 76 13.69 1.51 0.01
C GLU A 76 12.29 1.02 -0.37
N ILE A 77 12.21 -0.11 -1.08
CA ILE A 77 10.93 -0.74 -1.44
C ILE A 77 10.19 -1.21 -0.19
N GLU A 78 10.86 -1.81 0.80
CA GLU A 78 10.20 -2.21 2.05
C GLU A 78 9.71 -1.00 2.86
N LEU A 79 10.48 0.09 2.90
CA LEU A 79 10.03 1.33 3.53
C LEU A 79 8.81 1.91 2.81
N HIS A 80 8.85 1.98 1.48
CA HIS A 80 7.75 2.48 0.68
C HIS A 80 6.49 1.61 0.83
N LYS A 81 6.64 0.27 0.84
CA LYS A 81 5.55 -0.67 1.12
C LYS A 81 4.90 -0.38 2.48
N LYS A 82 5.69 -0.14 3.53
CA LYS A 82 5.14 0.25 4.85
C LYS A 82 4.32 1.54 4.77
N SER A 83 4.81 2.55 4.05
CA SER A 83 4.06 3.80 3.84
C SER A 83 2.75 3.58 3.09
N LEU A 84 2.75 2.75 2.05
CA LEU A 84 1.52 2.40 1.31
C LEU A 84 0.51 1.67 2.20
N TYR A 85 0.96 0.72 3.04
CA TYR A 85 0.07 0.07 4.01
C TYR A 85 -0.58 1.07 4.99
N MET A 86 0.17 2.06 5.47
CA MET A 86 -0.39 3.12 6.32
C MET A 86 -1.43 3.96 5.59
N GLU A 87 -1.15 4.37 4.34
CA GLU A 87 -2.07 5.15 3.51
C GLU A 87 -3.39 4.39 3.29
N TYR A 88 -3.31 3.11 2.90
CA TYR A 88 -4.50 2.30 2.66
C TYR A 88 -5.25 1.93 3.94
N ALA A 89 -4.55 1.73 5.06
CA ALA A 89 -5.19 1.56 6.37
C ALA A 89 -5.99 2.81 6.75
N GLY A 90 -5.42 4.00 6.60
CA GLY A 90 -6.11 5.27 6.84
C GLY A 90 -7.32 5.45 5.94
N ARG A 91 -7.22 5.07 4.66
CA ARG A 91 -8.34 5.11 3.72
C ARG A 91 -9.50 4.21 4.16
N LEU A 92 -9.22 2.99 4.61
CA LEU A 92 -10.25 2.08 5.12
C LEU A 92 -10.90 2.61 6.42
N ILE A 93 -10.11 3.16 7.35
CA ILE A 93 -10.64 3.79 8.59
C ILE A 93 -11.59 4.93 8.25
N TYR A 94 -11.22 5.80 7.30
CA TYR A 94 -12.07 6.91 6.88
C TYR A 94 -13.42 6.40 6.35
N LYS A 95 -13.41 5.37 5.50
CA LYS A 95 -14.63 4.75 4.95
C LYS A 95 -15.47 3.98 5.98
N LEU A 96 -14.93 3.63 7.15
CA LEU A 96 -15.70 3.07 8.28
C LEU A 96 -16.43 4.14 9.10
N SER A 97 -15.96 5.38 9.03
CA SER A 97 -16.43 6.48 9.87
C SER A 97 -17.49 7.36 9.19
N ASP A 98 -17.76 7.10 7.91
CA ASP A 98 -18.75 7.75 7.04
C ASP A 98 -19.90 6.78 6.76
#